data_AF-A0A119HFI4-F1
#
_entry.id   AF-A0A119HFI4-F1
#
_cell.length_a   1.000
_cell.length_b   1.000
_cell.length_c   1.000
_cell.angle_alpha   90.00
_cell.angle_beta   90.00
_cell.angle_gamma   90.00
#
_symmetry.space_group_name_H-M   'P 1'
#
loop_
_entity.id
_entity.type
_entity.pdbx_description
1 polymer ?
#
loop_
_entity_poly.entity_id
_entity_poly.type
_entity_poly.pdbx_seq_one_letter_code
_entity_poly.pdbx_strand_id
1 'polypeptide(L)'
;MFTVTTKLYHKDVYAPDVIFRSPGVVRLRYSRHAEDAAFDDRYGDLTCYLTPYMDFDTAEIVEVELDVEGQICKRVARFQVEEDLVLVVVASADGFVRTVWGNLVTDRHKTLDRRKYVQPPRRPALCPVMAAA
;
A
#
# COMPACT_ATOMS: atom_id res chain seq x y z
N MET A 1 -15.48 0.22 -24.73
CA MET A 1 -15.17 0.16 -23.29
C MET A 1 -13.68 -0.12 -23.19
N PHE A 2 -12.83 0.89 -22.96
CA PHE A 2 -11.39 0.67 -22.83
C PHE A 2 -11.14 0.21 -21.39
N THR A 3 -10.68 -1.03 -21.22
CA THR A 3 -10.18 -1.50 -19.93
C THR A 3 -8.86 -0.79 -19.66
N VAL A 4 -8.92 0.28 -18.87
CA VAL A 4 -7.71 0.91 -18.32
C VAL A 4 -7.03 -0.15 -17.46
N THR A 5 -5.91 -0.68 -17.95
CA THR A 5 -5.20 -1.75 -17.26
C THR A 5 -4.21 -1.09 -16.30
N THR A 6 -4.58 -0.97 -15.02
CA THR A 6 -3.65 -0.51 -13.98
C THR A 6 -2.66 -1.61 -13.63
N LYS A 7 -1.51 -1.23 -13.07
CA LYS A 7 -0.52 -2.17 -12.53
C LYS A 7 -0.57 -2.14 -11.02
N LEU A 8 -0.82 -3.30 -10.41
CA LEU A 8 -0.83 -3.47 -8.96
C LEU A 8 0.49 -4.11 -8.50
N TYR A 9 1.12 -3.49 -7.51
CA TYR A 9 2.31 -4.02 -6.83
C TYR A 9 2.00 -4.24 -5.35
N HIS A 10 2.60 -5.26 -4.75
CA HIS A 10 2.42 -5.59 -3.35
C HIS A 10 3.76 -5.97 -2.72
N LYS A 11 4.01 -5.53 -1.49
CA LYS A 11 5.30 -5.75 -0.78
C LYS A 11 5.72 -7.21 -0.75
N ASP A 12 4.76 -8.10 -0.54
CA ASP A 12 5.01 -9.55 -0.42
C ASP A 12 5.11 -10.27 -1.77
N VAL A 13 4.92 -9.58 -2.91
CA VAL A 13 4.99 -10.16 -4.27
C VAL A 13 6.16 -9.55 -5.04
N TYR A 14 6.16 -8.23 -5.22
CA TYR A 14 7.20 -7.47 -5.90
C TYR A 14 7.06 -5.99 -5.53
N ALA A 15 8.07 -5.44 -4.87
CA ALA A 15 8.12 -4.05 -4.46
C ALA A 15 9.43 -3.38 -4.90
N PRO A 16 9.45 -2.77 -6.10
CA PRO A 16 10.56 -1.92 -6.51
C PRO A 16 10.68 -0.69 -5.61
N ASP A 17 11.88 -0.39 -5.11
CA ASP A 17 12.14 0.74 -4.21
C ASP A 17 11.64 2.09 -4.75
N VAL A 18 11.71 2.29 -6.06
CA VAL A 18 11.20 3.52 -6.70
C VAL A 18 9.68 3.68 -6.54
N ILE A 19 8.94 2.56 -6.58
CA ILE A 19 7.47 2.56 -6.51
C ILE A 19 7.01 2.65 -5.04
N PHE A 20 7.72 1.95 -4.15
CA PHE A 20 7.42 1.90 -2.71
C PHE A 20 8.11 3.01 -1.92
N ARG A 21 8.74 3.98 -2.59
CA ARG A 21 9.34 5.14 -1.94
C ARG A 21 8.27 5.94 -1.21
N SER A 22 8.56 6.29 0.04
CA SER A 22 7.74 7.19 0.83
C SER A 22 7.62 8.58 0.16
N PRO A 23 6.41 9.17 0.13
CA PRO A 23 6.22 10.57 -0.22
C PRO A 23 6.58 11.56 0.91
N GLY A 24 7.05 11.08 2.07
CA GLY A 24 7.27 11.88 3.27
C GLY A 24 5.97 12.26 3.96
N VAL A 25 5.91 13.47 4.52
CA VAL A 25 4.70 13.98 5.16
C VAL A 25 3.66 14.41 4.12
N VAL A 26 2.47 13.80 4.19
CA VAL A 26 1.36 14.08 3.27
C VAL A 26 0.20 14.70 4.02
N ARG A 27 -0.38 15.77 3.45
CA ARG A 27 -1.65 16.32 3.91
C ARG A 27 -2.80 15.45 3.43
N LEU A 28 -3.56 14.88 4.35
CA LEU A 28 -4.67 13.99 4.05
C LEU A 28 -6.01 14.72 4.03
N ARG A 29 -6.88 14.27 3.12
CA ARG A 29 -8.29 14.67 3.02
C ARG A 29 -9.13 13.41 3.02
N TYR A 30 -9.81 13.14 4.13
CA TYR A 30 -10.63 11.95 4.27
C TYR A 30 -11.93 12.12 3.50
N SER A 31 -12.31 11.07 2.76
CA SER A 31 -13.66 10.98 2.23
C SER A 31 -14.64 10.69 3.37
N ARG A 32 -15.91 11.03 3.17
CA ARG A 32 -16.98 10.62 4.08
C ARG A 32 -16.99 9.11 4.32
N HIS A 33 -16.73 8.32 3.28
CA HIS A 33 -16.64 6.86 3.41
C HIS A 33 -15.49 6.41 4.32
N ALA A 34 -14.36 7.12 4.32
CA ALA A 34 -13.25 6.83 5.23
C ALA A 34 -13.60 7.20 6.68
N GLU A 35 -14.26 8.34 6.90
CA GLU A 35 -14.72 8.75 8.23
C GLU A 35 -15.75 7.76 8.79
N ASP A 36 -16.74 7.37 7.98
CA ASP A 36 -17.75 6.38 8.36
C ASP A 36 -17.10 5.01 8.66
N ALA A 37 -16.13 4.58 7.85
CA ALA A 37 -15.40 3.33 8.05
C ALA A 37 -14.53 3.33 9.32
N ALA A 38 -13.93 4.48 9.66
CA ALA A 38 -13.19 4.62 10.91
C ALA A 38 -14.10 4.56 12.14
N PHE A 39 -15.27 5.18 12.05
CA PHE A 39 -16.24 5.24 13.16
C PHE A 39 -16.86 3.86 13.47
N ASP A 40 -17.16 3.08 12.44
CA ASP A 40 -17.81 1.75 12.55
C ASP A 40 -16.82 0.58 12.40
N ASP A 41 -15.54 0.78 12.71
CA ASP A 41 -14.52 -0.27 12.57
C ASP A 41 -14.70 -1.37 13.62
N ARG A 42 -14.38 -2.62 13.24
CA ARG A 42 -14.48 -3.81 14.12
C ARG A 42 -13.60 -3.74 15.38
N TYR A 43 -12.59 -2.87 15.40
CA TYR A 43 -11.72 -2.63 16.56
C TYR A 43 -12.16 -1.42 17.41
N GLY A 44 -13.32 -0.82 17.11
CA GLY A 44 -13.85 0.36 17.79
C GLY A 44 -13.72 1.63 16.94
N ASP A 45 -14.07 2.77 17.53
CA ASP A 45 -14.01 4.07 16.86
C ASP A 45 -12.55 4.52 16.67
N LEU A 46 -12.08 4.52 15.42
CA LEU A 46 -10.72 4.90 15.02
C LEU A 46 -10.60 6.38 14.61
N THR A 47 -11.66 7.18 14.73
CA THR A 47 -11.67 8.57 14.24
C THR A 47 -10.62 9.45 14.91
N CYS A 48 -10.21 9.13 16.14
CA CYS A 48 -9.14 9.82 16.87
C CYS A 48 -7.76 9.69 16.18
N TYR A 49 -7.57 8.70 15.31
CA TYR A 49 -6.34 8.48 14.54
C TYR A 49 -6.34 9.18 13.18
N LEU A 50 -7.45 9.80 12.76
CA LEU A 50 -7.56 10.49 11.48
C LEU A 50 -6.94 11.89 11.55
N THR A 51 -5.63 11.95 11.42
CA THR A 51 -4.87 13.20 11.41
C THR A 51 -4.82 13.81 10.00
N PRO A 52 -4.85 15.15 9.87
CA PRO A 52 -4.77 15.82 8.56
C PRO A 52 -3.36 15.79 7.95
N TYR A 53 -2.35 15.35 8.69
CA TYR A 53 -0.98 15.17 8.23
C TYR A 53 -0.44 13.84 8.75
N MET A 54 0.02 12.98 7.85
CA MET A 54 0.64 11.71 8.21
C MET A 54 2.03 11.60 7.58
N ASP A 55 2.97 11.07 8.35
CA ASP A 55 4.35 10.85 7.92
C ASP A 55 4.50 9.44 7.34
N PHE A 56 4.53 9.34 6.01
CA PHE A 56 4.70 8.05 5.32
C PHE A 56 6.11 7.47 5.47
N ASP A 57 7.09 8.22 5.99
CA ASP A 57 8.40 7.67 6.32
C ASP A 57 8.32 6.69 7.50
N THR A 58 7.28 6.81 8.33
CA THR A 58 6.98 5.90 9.45
C THR A 58 6.04 4.76 9.08
N ALA A 59 5.46 4.80 7.88
CA ALA A 59 4.44 3.86 7.44
C ALA A 59 5.02 2.66 6.72
N GLU A 60 4.32 1.53 6.81
CA GLU A 60 4.56 0.40 5.93
C GLU A 60 3.67 0.51 4.69
N ILE A 61 4.24 0.85 3.54
CA ILE A 61 3.52 0.80 2.26
C ILE A 61 3.40 -0.67 1.82
N VAL A 62 2.17 -1.18 1.73
CA VAL A 62 1.91 -2.60 1.43
C VAL A 62 1.45 -2.84 -0.01
N GLU A 63 0.74 -1.89 -0.62
CA GLU A 63 0.28 -1.97 -2.00
C GLU A 63 0.41 -0.61 -2.69
N VAL A 64 0.78 -0.63 -3.97
CA VAL A 64 0.82 0.56 -4.84
C VAL A 64 0.15 0.22 -6.17
N GLU A 65 -0.74 1.09 -6.62
CA GLU A 65 -1.38 1.02 -7.92
C GLU A 65 -0.84 2.12 -8.83
N LEU A 66 -0.42 1.74 -10.04
CA LEU A 66 0.00 2.66 -11.10
C LEU A 66 -1.03 2.68 -12.23
N ASP A 67 -1.25 3.84 -12.83
CA ASP A 67 -1.96 3.94 -14.10
C ASP A 67 -1.11 3.45 -15.29
N VAL A 68 -1.68 3.58 -16.48
CA VAL A 68 -1.04 3.21 -17.76
C VAL A 68 0.19 4.04 -18.10
N GLU A 69 0.31 5.24 -17.52
CA GLU A 69 1.45 6.15 -17.69
C GLU A 69 2.53 5.92 -16.62
N GLY A 70 2.27 5.02 -15.67
CA GLY A 70 3.17 4.71 -14.57
C GLY A 70 3.09 5.68 -13.38
N GLN A 71 2.07 6.54 -13.34
CA GLN A 71 1.84 7.43 -12.21
C GLN A 71 1.13 6.70 -11.08
N ILE A 72 1.46 7.04 -9.84
CA ILE A 72 0.84 6.42 -8.66
C ILE A 72 -0.60 6.93 -8.51
N CYS A 73 -1.56 6.02 -8.62
CA CYS A 73 -2.98 6.34 -8.42
C CYS A 73 -3.40 6.16 -6.96
N LYS A 74 -2.81 5.17 -6.29
CA LYS A 74 -3.25 4.70 -4.97
C LYS A 74 -2.09 4.05 -4.23
N ARG A 75 -2.00 4.30 -2.94
CA ARG A 75 -1.16 3.55 -1.99
C ARG A 75 -2.05 2.98 -0.90
N VAL A 76 -1.70 1.79 -0.43
CA VAL A 76 -2.20 1.23 0.82
C VAL A 76 -1.03 1.22 1.78
N ALA A 77 -1.18 1.90 2.91
CA ALA A 77 -0.14 2.05 3.93
C ALA A 77 -0.68 1.67 5.31
N ARG A 78 0.17 1.07 6.15
CA ARG A 78 -0.14 0.76 7.55
C ARG A 78 0.62 1.73 8.45
N PHE A 79 -0.10 2.38 9.35
CA PHE A 79 0.44 3.27 10.38
C PHE A 79 0.23 2.63 11.74
N GLN A 80 1.30 2.48 12.52
CA GLN A 80 1.17 2.02 13.91
C GLN A 80 0.41 3.07 14.72
N VAL A 81 -0.67 2.66 15.41
CA VAL A 81 -1.48 3.58 16.24
C VAL A 81 -1.54 3.16 17.71
N GLU A 82 -1.48 1.85 17.99
CA GLU A 82 -1.33 1.31 19.35
C GLU A 82 -0.23 0.23 19.36
N GLU A 83 -0.14 -0.63 20.38
CA GLU A 83 0.88 -1.70 20.41
C GLU A 83 0.57 -2.83 19.41
N ASP A 84 -0.68 -3.25 19.33
CA ASP A 84 -1.15 -4.38 18.52
C ASP A 84 -2.02 -3.96 17.33
N LEU A 85 -2.33 -2.67 17.20
CA LEU A 85 -3.21 -2.10 16.18
C LEU A 85 -2.47 -1.18 15.20
N VAL A 86 -2.73 -1.38 13.91
CA VAL A 86 -2.37 -0.46 12.83
C VAL A 86 -3.61 0.12 12.18
N LEU A 87 -3.55 1.40 11.82
CA LEU A 87 -4.49 2.01 10.90
C LEU A 87 -4.03 1.76 9.47
N VAL A 88 -4.86 1.09 8.68
CA VAL A 88 -4.64 0.93 7.24
C VAL A 88 -5.29 2.09 6.52
N VAL A 89 -4.52 2.77 5.66
CA VAL A 89 -4.95 3.96 4.93
C VAL A 89 -4.83 3.71 3.43
N VAL A 90 -5.92 3.94 2.69
CA VAL A 90 -5.94 3.89 1.22
C VAL A 90 -5.99 5.31 0.67
N ALA A 91 -4.83 5.81 0.23
CA ALA A 91 -4.67 7.20 -0.21
C ALA A 91 -4.30 7.29 -1.69
N SER A 92 -4.90 8.26 -2.38
CA SER A 92 -4.45 8.72 -3.70
C SER A 92 -3.16 9.55 -3.58
N ALA A 93 -2.45 9.77 -4.69
CA ALA A 93 -1.21 10.55 -4.67
C ALA A 93 -1.38 12.01 -4.23
N ASP A 94 -2.58 12.57 -4.34
CA ASP A 94 -2.95 13.93 -3.91
C ASP A 94 -3.41 14.00 -2.43
N GLY A 95 -3.19 12.94 -1.66
CA GLY A 95 -3.57 12.84 -0.25
C GLY A 95 -5.06 12.58 0.00
N PHE A 96 -5.87 12.33 -1.03
CA PHE A 96 -7.27 11.95 -0.83
C PHE A 96 -7.39 10.52 -0.30
N VAL A 97 -7.96 10.35 0.89
CA VAL A 97 -8.14 9.04 1.55
C VAL A 97 -9.51 8.47 1.21
N ARG A 98 -9.51 7.37 0.46
CA ARG A 98 -10.72 6.70 -0.02
C ARG A 98 -11.41 5.92 1.09
N THR A 99 -10.62 5.24 1.91
CA THR A 99 -11.11 4.42 3.03
C THR A 99 -9.97 4.16 4.01
N VAL A 100 -10.32 3.77 5.21
CA VAL A 100 -9.40 3.32 6.27
C VAL A 100 -10.02 2.14 7.00
N TRP A 101 -9.21 1.35 7.70
CA TRP A 101 -9.68 0.34 8.64
C TRP A 101 -8.58 -0.04 9.63
N GLY A 102 -8.97 -0.60 10.76
CA GLY A 102 -8.07 -1.15 11.76
C GLY A 102 -7.60 -2.56 11.35
N ASN A 103 -6.34 -2.85 11.63
CA ASN A 103 -5.83 -4.21 11.48
C ASN A 103 -4.85 -4.55 12.59
N LEU A 104 -4.78 -5.83 12.96
CA LEU A 104 -3.74 -6.26 13.89
C LEU A 104 -2.38 -6.22 13.21
N VAL A 105 -1.34 -5.84 13.96
CA VAL A 105 0.07 -5.91 13.51
C VAL A 105 0.43 -7.32 13.03
N THR A 106 -0.20 -8.33 13.64
CA THR A 106 0.02 -9.75 13.34
C THR A 106 -0.72 -10.25 12.10
N ASP A 107 -1.60 -9.46 11.47
CA ASP A 107 -2.26 -9.87 10.24
C ASP A 107 -1.23 -9.99 9.10
N ARG A 108 -1.21 -11.20 8.50
CA ARG A 108 -0.29 -11.64 7.43
C ARG A 108 -0.97 -11.73 6.07
N HIS A 109 -2.18 -11.20 5.89
CA HIS A 109 -2.91 -11.20 4.62
C HIS A 109 -3.01 -12.60 3.98
N LYS A 110 -3.47 -13.60 4.75
CA LYS A 110 -3.58 -15.00 4.28
C LYS A 110 -4.43 -15.16 2.99
N THR A 111 -5.31 -14.20 2.72
CA THR A 111 -6.22 -14.16 1.57
C THR A 111 -5.68 -13.40 0.36
N LEU A 112 -4.40 -13.01 0.36
CA LEU A 112 -3.77 -12.29 -0.74
C LEU A 112 -3.80 -13.10 -2.04
N ASP A 113 -4.56 -12.64 -3.03
CA ASP A 113 -4.54 -13.21 -4.38
C ASP A 113 -3.36 -12.67 -5.19
N ARG A 114 -2.24 -13.39 -5.10
CA ARG A 114 -0.96 -13.01 -5.75
C ARG A 114 -1.04 -12.86 -7.26
N ARG A 115 -2.07 -13.45 -7.92
CA ARG A 115 -2.27 -13.38 -9.37
C ARG A 115 -2.66 -11.99 -9.87
N LYS A 116 -3.17 -11.13 -8.99
CA LYS A 116 -3.56 -9.75 -9.32
C LYS A 116 -2.37 -8.80 -9.45
N TYR A 117 -1.20 -9.21 -8.97
CA TYR A 117 -0.03 -8.34 -8.82
C TYR A 117 1.03 -8.62 -9.88
N VAL A 118 1.76 -7.56 -10.23
CA VAL A 118 2.95 -7.64 -11.07
C VAL A 118 3.97 -8.57 -10.40
N GLN A 119 4.45 -9.56 -11.16
CA GLN A 119 5.47 -10.49 -10.71
C GLN A 119 6.88 -9.89 -10.88
N PRO A 120 7.86 -10.27 -10.04
CA PRO A 120 9.23 -9.81 -10.23
C PRO A 120 9.77 -10.28 -11.58
N PRO A 121 10.65 -9.50 -12.23
CA PRO A 121 11.27 -9.91 -13.48
C PRO A 121 12.04 -11.22 -13.27
N ARG A 122 11.95 -12.15 -14.22
CA ARG A 122 12.77 -13.36 -14.20
C ARG A 122 14.23 -12.93 -14.28
N ARG A 123 15.05 -13.28 -13.28
CA ARG A 123 16.50 -13.14 -13.42
C ARG A 123 16.93 -13.99 -14.63
N PRO A 124 17.69 -13.45 -15.58
CA PRO A 124 18.33 -14.30 -16.58
C PRO A 124 19.18 -15.32 -15.83
N ALA A 125 19.08 -16.59 -16.21
CA ALA A 125 19.95 -17.62 -15.68
C ALA A 125 21.40 -17.15 -15.87
N LEU A 126 22.17 -17.09 -14.78
CA LEU A 126 23.61 -16.92 -14.88
C LEU A 126 24.10 -18.10 -15.73
N CYS A 127 24.51 -17.85 -16.97
CA CYS A 127 25.29 -18.83 -17.72
C CYS A 127 26.51 -19.14 -16.84
N PRO A 128 26.75 -20.40 -16.45
CA PRO A 128 28.04 -20.75 -15.88
C PRO A 128 29.05 -20.51 -17.00
N VAL A 129 29.80 -19.41 -16.90
CA VAL A 129 31.01 -19.25 -17.67
C VAL A 129 31.87 -20.44 -17.25
N MET A 130 32.05 -21.38 -18.18
CA MET A 130 33.02 -22.44 -18.04
C MET A 130 34.33 -21.79 -17.62
N ALA A 131 34.74 -22.03 -16.37
CA ALA A 131 36.13 -21.87 -15.99
C ALA A 131 36.90 -22.89 -16.83
N ALA A 132 37.42 -22.41 -17.96
CA ALA A 132 38.34 -23.12 -18.82
C ALA A 132 39.76 -22.80 -18.35
N ALA A 133 40.55 -23.88 -18.28
CA ALA A 133 41.99 -24.01 -18.04
C ALA A 133 42.47 -23.88 -16.58
#